data_AF-A0A1V0HZP8-F1
#
_entry.id   AF-A0A1V0HZP8-F1
#
_cell.length_a   1.000
_cell.length_b   1.000
_cell.length_c   1.000
_cell.angle_alpha   90.00
_cell.angle_beta   90.00
_cell.angle_gamma   90.00
#
_symmetry.space_group_name_H-M   'P 1'
#
loop_
_entity.id
_entity.type
_entity.pdbx_description
1 polymer ?
#
loop_
_entity_poly.entity_id
_entity_poly.type
_entity_poly.pdbx_seq_one_letter_code
_entity_poly.pdbx_strand_id
1 'polypeptide(L)'
;MQPKDLTDNEAFKGFTNSACPFLPCHKGVAREFNCLFCYCPLIAYECPGPYQTYTDANGLTRKDCSACTLPHDGYLQSWNFIQRWLEYPQPWSGRPQTDPPVRRPRPPQPTGADEIHRLRREDGAAKDDLAKDDGVKDGGD
;
A
#
# COMPACT_ATOMS: atom_id res chain seq x y z
N MET A 1 8.53 -2.89 -10.27
CA MET A 1 9.76 -3.12 -9.47
C MET A 1 9.67 -4.52 -8.89
N GLN A 2 10.07 -5.51 -9.69
CA GLN A 2 9.96 -6.93 -9.37
C GLN A 2 11.35 -7.56 -9.51
N PRO A 3 12.05 -7.69 -8.38
CA PRO A 3 12.51 -9.02 -7.98
C PRO A 3 12.34 -9.25 -6.48
N LYS A 4 11.21 -8.84 -5.89
CA LYS A 4 10.98 -9.02 -4.44
C LYS A 4 10.91 -10.49 -4.05
N ASP A 5 10.54 -11.34 -5.00
CA ASP A 5 10.43 -12.79 -4.82
C ASP A 5 11.78 -13.51 -5.00
N LEU A 6 12.88 -12.77 -5.25
CA LEU A 6 14.22 -13.35 -5.40
C LEU A 6 15.04 -13.38 -4.10
N THR A 7 14.48 -12.92 -2.98
CA THR A 7 15.17 -12.91 -1.69
C THR A 7 14.21 -13.00 -0.51
N ASP A 8 14.60 -13.76 0.52
CA ASP A 8 13.91 -13.79 1.82
C ASP A 8 14.35 -12.65 2.75
N ASN A 9 15.33 -11.84 2.34
CA ASN A 9 15.83 -10.73 3.15
C ASN A 9 14.85 -9.55 3.09
N GLU A 10 14.14 -9.29 4.19
CA GLU A 10 13.13 -8.22 4.25
C GLU A 10 13.69 -6.80 4.48
N ALA A 11 15.01 -6.62 4.59
CA ALA A 11 15.62 -5.31 4.85
C ALA A 11 15.33 -4.27 3.74
N PHE A 12 14.92 -4.71 2.54
CA PHE A 12 14.45 -3.80 1.49
C PHE A 12 13.15 -3.08 1.86
N LYS A 13 12.39 -3.57 2.85
CA LYS A 13 11.12 -2.95 3.28
C LYS A 13 11.35 -1.74 4.18
N GLY A 14 12.49 -1.66 4.87
CA GLY A 14 12.77 -0.55 5.78
C GLY A 14 13.98 -0.79 6.68
N PHE A 15 14.45 0.31 7.26
CA PHE A 15 15.44 0.33 8.33
C PHE A 15 15.28 1.61 9.16
N THR A 16 15.77 1.62 10.39
CA THR A 16 15.92 2.83 11.21
C THR A 16 17.40 3.21 11.30
N ASN A 17 17.74 4.42 10.88
CA ASN A 17 19.07 4.98 11.14
C ASN A 17 19.11 5.59 12.56
N SER A 18 19.43 4.80 13.57
CA SER A 18 19.46 5.27 14.97
C SER A 18 20.52 6.32 15.27
N ALA A 19 21.51 6.51 14.37
CA ALA A 19 22.52 7.56 14.48
C ALA A 19 22.07 8.91 13.87
N CYS A 20 20.88 8.98 13.26
CA CYS A 20 20.37 10.19 12.65
C CYS A 20 20.03 11.25 13.73
N PRO A 21 20.57 12.48 13.66
CA PRO A 21 20.30 13.52 14.65
C PRO A 21 18.87 14.07 14.57
N PHE A 22 18.15 13.77 13.49
CA PHE A 22 16.76 14.18 13.29
C PHE A 22 15.75 13.15 13.82
N LEU A 23 16.20 12.01 14.35
CA LEU A 23 15.31 10.98 14.90
C LEU A 23 14.80 11.40 16.32
N PRO A 24 13.49 11.31 16.61
CA PRO A 24 12.38 10.97 15.71
C PRO A 24 12.03 12.12 14.76
N CYS A 25 11.98 11.84 13.44
CA CYS A 25 11.70 12.87 12.43
C CYS A 25 10.25 13.37 12.47
N HIS A 26 9.33 12.54 12.94
CA HIS A 26 7.90 12.86 13.09
C HIS A 26 7.40 12.44 14.47
N LYS A 27 6.52 13.25 15.07
CA LYS A 27 5.87 12.89 16.33
C LYS A 27 4.73 11.89 16.08
N GLY A 28 4.46 11.00 17.04
CA GLY A 28 3.30 10.10 17.00
C GLY A 28 3.48 8.83 16.16
N VAL A 29 4.71 8.49 15.77
CA VAL A 29 5.04 7.16 15.23
C VAL A 29 5.03 6.15 16.38
N ALA A 30 4.25 5.06 16.22
CA ALA A 30 4.05 4.08 17.28
C ALA A 30 5.00 2.88 17.17
N ARG A 31 5.52 2.60 15.98
CA ARG A 31 6.41 1.48 15.65
C ARG A 31 7.81 1.97 15.23
N GLU A 32 8.58 1.12 14.54
CA GLU A 32 9.91 1.46 14.05
C GLU A 32 9.85 2.55 12.96
N PHE A 33 10.83 3.46 12.95
CA PHE A 33 10.92 4.48 11.90
C PHE A 33 11.47 3.90 10.61
N ASN A 34 10.69 3.95 9.53
CA ASN A 34 11.18 3.57 8.21
C ASN A 34 11.92 4.73 7.53
N CYS A 35 13.25 4.75 7.61
CA CYS A 35 14.10 5.79 7.02
C CYS A 35 14.22 5.72 5.49
N LEU A 36 13.80 4.63 4.83
CA LEU A 36 13.75 4.58 3.35
C LEU A 36 12.85 5.68 2.78
N PHE A 37 11.86 6.11 3.56
CA PHE A 37 10.85 7.07 3.13
C PHE A 37 10.99 8.42 3.84
N CYS A 38 12.19 8.77 4.34
CA CYS A 38 12.47 10.08 4.97
C CYS A 38 12.03 11.26 4.09
N TYR A 39 12.10 11.08 2.77
CA TYR A 39 11.32 11.88 1.84
C TYR A 39 10.12 11.07 1.38
N CYS A 40 8.93 11.66 1.48
CA CYS A 40 7.69 10.99 1.11
C CYS A 40 7.71 10.58 -0.38
N PRO A 41 7.66 9.27 -0.72
CA PRO A 41 7.63 8.82 -2.11
C PRO A 41 6.37 9.27 -2.87
N LEU A 42 5.34 9.69 -2.12
CA LEU A 42 4.06 10.17 -2.67
C LEU A 42 3.96 11.69 -2.73
N ILE A 43 5.06 12.43 -2.56
CA ILE A 43 5.02 13.91 -2.49
C ILE A 43 4.46 14.57 -3.76
N ALA A 44 4.62 13.93 -4.93
CA ALA A 44 4.12 14.40 -6.22
C ALA A 44 2.77 13.76 -6.63
N TYR A 45 2.23 12.85 -5.82
CA TYR A 45 1.04 12.06 -6.15
C TYR A 45 -0.08 12.31 -5.17
N GLU A 46 -1.32 12.08 -5.57
CA GLU A 46 -2.46 12.01 -4.66
C GLU A 46 -2.20 10.96 -3.58
N CYS A 47 -2.52 11.31 -2.33
CA CYS A 47 -2.30 10.47 -1.16
C CYS A 47 -3.28 10.83 -0.03
N PRO A 48 -3.50 9.97 0.96
CA PRO A 48 -4.45 10.19 2.04
C PRO A 48 -3.78 10.85 3.26
N GLY A 49 -2.49 11.21 3.14
CA GLY A 49 -1.74 11.79 4.24
C GLY A 49 -2.32 13.15 4.65
N PRO A 50 -2.15 13.56 5.92
CA PRO A 50 -2.67 14.82 6.44
C PRO A 50 -1.79 16.01 5.99
N TYR A 51 -1.39 16.04 4.72
CA TYR A 51 -0.52 17.09 4.19
C TYR A 51 -1.26 18.42 4.16
N GLN A 52 -0.52 19.49 4.46
CA GLN A 52 -0.96 20.86 4.20
C GLN A 52 -0.34 21.33 2.88
N THR A 53 -0.72 22.53 2.43
CA THR A 53 -0.13 23.15 1.25
C THR A 53 0.55 24.45 1.60
N TYR A 54 1.70 24.70 0.99
CA TYR A 54 2.41 25.97 1.13
C TYR A 54 2.96 26.39 -0.24
N THR A 55 3.26 27.68 -0.38
CA THR A 55 3.95 28.22 -1.56
C THR A 55 5.44 28.31 -1.23
N ASP A 56 6.28 27.70 -2.06
CA ASP A 56 7.73 27.76 -1.88
C ASP A 56 8.31 29.12 -2.32
N ALA A 57 9.62 29.29 -2.14
CA ALA A 57 10.33 30.53 -2.52
C ALA A 57 10.31 30.81 -4.05
N ASN A 58 9.97 29.82 -4.88
CA ASN A 58 9.85 29.97 -6.33
C ASN A 58 8.40 30.22 -6.76
N GLY A 59 7.46 30.39 -5.82
CA GLY A 59 6.04 30.58 -6.13
C GLY A 59 5.28 29.30 -6.47
N LEU A 60 5.87 28.11 -6.27
CA LEU A 60 5.22 26.83 -6.56
C LEU A 60 4.47 26.31 -5.33
N THR A 61 3.21 25.94 -5.52
CA THR A 61 2.43 25.25 -4.49
C THR A 61 2.96 23.83 -4.27
N ARG A 62 3.28 23.49 -3.03
CA ARG A 62 3.84 22.20 -2.61
C ARG A 62 3.08 21.60 -1.44
N LYS A 63 3.21 20.29 -1.27
CA LYS A 63 2.75 19.58 -0.07
C LYS A 63 3.73 19.77 1.07
N ASP A 64 3.22 20.18 2.22
CA ASP A 64 3.88 20.05 3.51
C ASP A 64 3.42 18.75 4.18
N CYS A 65 4.30 17.75 4.21
CA CYS A 65 4.07 16.45 4.80
C CYS A 65 4.65 16.32 6.22
N SER A 66 5.09 17.40 6.86
CA SER A 66 5.78 17.38 8.16
C SER A 66 4.96 16.76 9.30
N ALA A 67 3.63 16.75 9.19
CA ALA A 67 2.72 16.10 10.15
C ALA A 67 2.34 14.65 9.79
N CYS A 68 2.86 14.09 8.70
CA CYS A 68 2.48 12.76 8.22
C CYS A 68 3.35 11.65 8.82
N THR A 69 2.73 10.62 9.41
CA THR A 69 3.43 9.44 9.97
C THR A 69 3.28 8.17 9.12
N LEU A 70 2.41 8.17 8.11
CA LEU A 70 2.13 7.00 7.26
C LEU A 70 3.38 6.30 6.67
N PRO A 71 4.37 7.03 6.10
CA PRO A 71 5.57 6.40 5.58
C PRO A 71 6.56 5.92 6.66
N HIS A 72 6.30 6.20 7.94
CA HIS A 72 7.25 6.01 9.03
C HIS A 72 6.76 5.10 10.15
N ASP A 73 5.54 4.60 10.09
CA ASP A 73 5.01 3.69 11.09
C ASP A 73 5.33 2.23 10.71
N GLY A 74 6.51 1.76 11.09
CA GLY A 74 7.06 0.41 10.92
C GLY A 74 7.32 -0.05 9.48
N TYR A 75 8.27 -0.96 9.30
CA TYR A 75 8.79 -1.29 7.96
C TYR A 75 7.73 -1.91 7.05
N LEU A 76 7.07 -2.98 7.50
CA LEU A 76 6.10 -3.71 6.67
C LEU A 76 4.88 -2.86 6.32
N GLN A 77 4.33 -2.13 7.29
CA GLN A 77 3.11 -1.35 7.06
C GLN A 77 3.39 -0.14 6.17
N SER A 78 4.47 0.62 6.43
CA SER A 78 4.85 1.73 5.56
C SER A 78 5.21 1.25 4.15
N TRP A 79 5.95 0.15 4.02
CA TRP A 79 6.25 -0.45 2.71
C TRP A 79 4.97 -0.81 1.95
N ASN A 80 4.08 -1.59 2.57
CA ASN A 80 2.83 -2.01 1.94
C ASN A 80 1.94 -0.83 1.57
N PHE A 81 1.88 0.19 2.44
CA PHE A 81 1.15 1.42 2.17
C PHE A 81 1.70 2.13 0.93
N ILE A 82 3.01 2.43 0.90
CA ILE A 82 3.65 3.13 -0.22
C ILE A 82 3.50 2.34 -1.52
N GLN A 83 3.76 1.02 -1.49
CA GLN A 83 3.65 0.17 -2.67
C GLN A 83 2.23 0.16 -3.26
N ARG A 84 1.20 0.12 -2.41
CA ARG A 84 -0.21 0.16 -2.86
C ARG A 84 -0.57 1.49 -3.53
N TRP A 85 -0.01 2.61 -3.08
CA TRP A 85 -0.25 3.92 -3.69
C TRP A 85 0.55 4.11 -4.99
N LEU A 86 1.74 3.51 -5.08
CA LEU A 86 2.57 3.53 -6.28
C LEU A 86 2.14 2.52 -7.36
N GLU A 87 1.20 1.62 -7.06
CA GLU A 87 0.65 0.67 -8.05
C GLU A 87 -0.16 1.38 -9.15
N TYR A 88 -0.88 2.44 -8.78
CA TYR A 88 -1.66 3.26 -9.70
C TYR A 88 -1.60 4.74 -9.28
N PRO A 89 -0.43 5.39 -9.45
CA PRO A 89 -0.20 6.73 -8.93
C PRO A 89 -0.96 7.76 -9.76
N GLN A 90 -1.67 8.66 -9.09
CA GLN A 90 -2.31 9.82 -9.73
C GLN A 90 -1.48 11.06 -9.40
N PRO A 91 -1.03 11.85 -10.39
CA PRO A 91 -0.36 13.12 -10.12
C PRO A 91 -1.20 14.00 -9.22
N TRP A 92 -0.57 14.63 -8.23
CA TRP A 92 -1.27 15.53 -7.33
C TRP A 92 -1.83 16.73 -8.09
N SER A 93 -3.10 17.04 -7.84
CA SER A 93 -3.84 18.13 -8.47
C SER A 93 -3.42 19.54 -8.06
N GLY A 94 -2.47 19.69 -7.13
CA GLY A 94 -2.05 20.98 -6.58
C GLY A 94 -3.02 21.55 -5.53
N ARG A 95 -4.05 20.80 -5.13
CA ARG A 95 -5.10 21.24 -4.19
C ARG A 95 -4.80 20.82 -2.75
N PRO A 96 -5.34 21.55 -1.75
CA PRO A 96 -5.32 21.11 -0.36
C PRO A 96 -5.98 19.73 -0.16
N GLN A 97 -5.58 19.04 0.92
CA GLN A 97 -6.22 17.79 1.32
C GLN A 97 -7.69 18.02 1.74
N THR A 98 -8.52 16.99 1.59
CA THR A 98 -9.95 17.02 1.94
C THR A 98 -10.25 16.27 3.24
N ASP A 99 -11.43 16.53 3.82
CA ASP A 99 -12.04 15.70 4.85
C ASP A 99 -13.41 15.17 4.35
N PRO A 100 -13.58 13.85 4.12
CA PRO A 100 -12.58 12.79 4.30
C PRO A 100 -11.42 12.87 3.29
N PRO A 101 -10.25 12.28 3.59
CA PRO A 101 -9.08 12.35 2.72
C PRO A 101 -9.29 11.62 1.39
N VAL A 102 -8.49 12.00 0.39
CA VAL A 102 -8.50 11.37 -0.94
C VAL A 102 -8.43 9.84 -0.83
N ARG A 103 -9.41 9.17 -1.43
CA ARG A 103 -9.46 7.71 -1.51
C ARG A 103 -8.39 7.21 -2.47
N ARG A 104 -7.83 6.04 -2.17
CA ARG A 104 -6.85 5.39 -3.04
C ARG A 104 -7.44 5.20 -4.44
N PRO A 105 -6.78 5.69 -5.49
CA PRO A 105 -7.13 5.39 -6.87
C PRO A 105 -7.15 3.87 -7.10
N ARG A 106 -8.06 3.41 -7.96
CA ARG A 106 -8.09 2.03 -8.43
C ARG A 106 -7.86 2.03 -9.94
N PRO A 107 -7.01 1.12 -10.46
CA PRO A 107 -6.94 0.93 -11.89
C PRO A 107 -8.32 0.50 -12.43
N PRO A 108 -8.64 0.81 -13.70
CA PRO A 108 -9.83 0.26 -14.34
C PRO A 108 -9.82 -1.26 -14.22
N GLN A 109 -10.99 -1.85 -13.95
CA GLN A 109 -11.08 -3.31 -14.00
C GLN A 109 -10.80 -3.78 -15.42
N PRO A 110 -10.03 -4.86 -15.63
CA PRO A 110 -9.91 -5.46 -16.93
C PRO A 110 -11.31 -5.82 -17.46
N THR A 111 -11.56 -5.58 -18.75
CA THR A 111 -12.83 -5.98 -19.37
C THR A 111 -13.01 -7.49 -19.20
N GLY A 112 -14.15 -7.92 -18.63
CA GLY A 112 -14.44 -9.32 -18.35
C GLY A 112 -13.93 -9.87 -17.01
N ALA A 113 -13.31 -9.04 -16.15
CA ALA A 113 -12.82 -9.49 -14.84
C ALA A 113 -13.94 -10.07 -13.95
N ASP A 114 -15.14 -9.49 -13.98
CA ASP A 114 -16.30 -9.99 -13.24
C ASP A 114 -16.80 -11.34 -13.78
N GLU A 115 -16.67 -11.56 -15.09
CA GLU A 115 -17.01 -12.83 -15.75
C GLU A 115 -15.99 -13.91 -15.39
N ILE A 116 -14.69 -13.59 -15.43
CA ILE A 116 -13.62 -14.50 -15.00
C ILE A 116 -13.78 -14.86 -13.51
N HIS A 117 -14.15 -13.91 -12.66
CA HIS A 117 -14.35 -14.14 -11.23
C HIS A 117 -15.63 -14.94 -10.93
N ARG A 118 -16.64 -14.85 -11.80
CA ARG A 118 -17.85 -15.69 -11.77
C ARG A 118 -17.52 -17.13 -12.19
N LEU A 119 -16.89 -17.30 -13.36
CA LEU A 119 -16.49 -18.61 -13.89
C LEU A 119 -15.59 -19.37 -12.92
N ARG A 120 -14.59 -18.70 -12.31
CA ARG A 120 -13.74 -19.33 -11.28
C ARG A 120 -14.51 -19.76 -10.03
N ARG A 121 -15.59 -19.07 -9.66
CA ARG A 121 -16.44 -19.45 -8.52
C ARG A 121 -17.31 -20.65 -8.84
N GLU A 122 -17.83 -20.70 -10.05
CA GLU A 122 -18.62 -21.82 -10.58
C GLU A 122 -17.75 -23.07 -10.74
N ASP A 123 -16.55 -22.94 -11.29
CA ASP A 123 -15.57 -24.03 -11.39
C ASP A 123 -15.10 -24.55 -10.02
N GLY A 124 -14.97 -23.65 -9.03
CA GLY A 124 -14.65 -24.01 -7.65
C GLY A 124 -15.77 -24.80 -6.97
N ALA A 125 -17.01 -24.32 -7.10
CA ALA A 125 -18.19 -25.01 -6.57
C ALA A 125 -18.39 -26.39 -7.21
N ALA A 126 -18.19 -26.51 -8.53
CA ALA A 126 -18.30 -27.79 -9.24
C ALA A 126 -17.25 -28.84 -8.78
N LYS A 127 -16.04 -28.39 -8.41
CA LYS A 127 -14.99 -29.27 -7.86
C LYS A 127 -15.26 -29.70 -6.42
N ASP A 128 -15.83 -28.80 -5.61
CA ASP A 128 -16.21 -29.09 -4.23
C ASP A 128 -17.40 -30.06 -4.15
N ASP A 129 -18.26 -30.08 -5.17
CA ASP A 129 -19.37 -31.03 -5.28
C ASP A 129 -18.90 -32.41 -5.76
N LEU A 130 -17.89 -32.48 -6.64
CA LEU A 130 -17.27 -33.75 -7.07
C LEU A 130 -16.53 -34.45 -5.92
N ALA A 131 -15.84 -33.69 -5.06
CA ALA A 131 -15.09 -34.22 -3.93
C ALA A 131 -15.98 -34.80 -2.80
N LYS A 132 -17.29 -34.55 -2.82
CA LYS A 132 -18.25 -35.09 -1.83
C LYS A 132 -18.84 -36.45 -2.26
N ASP A 133 -18.76 -36.80 -3.54
CA ASP A 133 -19.33 -38.04 -4.07
C ASP A 133 -18.39 -39.25 -3.91
N ASP A 134 -17.08 -39.02 -3.73
CA ASP A 134 -16.07 -40.07 -3.47
C ASP A 134 -16.06 -40.57 -2.00
N GLY A 135 -17.06 -40.16 -1.20
CA GLY A 135 -17.18 -40.44 0.23
C GLY A 135 -18.23 -41.50 0.60
N VAL A 136 -18.41 -42.56 -0.19
CA VAL A 136 -19.28 -43.69 0.18
C VAL A 136 -18.45 -44.98 0.35
N LYS A 137 -18.18 -45.26 1.63
CA LYS A 137 -17.96 -46.54 2.35
C LYS A 137 -17.69 -47.81 1.54
N ASP A 138 -16.62 -48.50 1.95
CA ASP A 138 -16.71 -49.94 2.21
C ASP A 138 -16.14 -50.26 3.61
N GLY A 139 -17.03 -50.77 4.46
CA GLY A 139 -16.71 -51.47 5.70
C GLY A 139 -17.27 -52.89 5.61
N GLY A 140 -16.55 -53.84 6.18
CA GLY A 140 -16.82 -55.28 6.20
C GLY A 140 -15.58 -56.01 5.70
N ASP A 141 -14.95 -56.93 6.43
CA ASP A 141 -15.38 -57.82 7.53
C ASP A 141 -14.16 -58.06 8.46
#